data_AF-A0A2J6IXC2-F1
#
_entry.id   AF-A0A2J6IXC2-F1
#
_cell.length_a   1.000
_cell.length_b   1.000
_cell.length_c   1.000
_cell.angle_alpha   90.00
_cell.angle_beta   90.00
_cell.angle_gamma   90.00
#
_symmetry.space_group_name_H-M   'P 1'
#
loop_
_entity.id
_entity.type
_entity.pdbx_description
1 polymer ?
#
loop_
_entity_poly.entity_id
_entity_poly.type
_entity_poly.pdbx_seq_one_letter_code
_entity_poly.pdbx_strand_id
1 'polypeptide(L)'
;MSEKLDKGKAMLEEVALGYAKGHGLTPAVEWEDLGFEWMLRLSDDDHTVRVGFSPDEIEFFAEDLPENKETKMKIRNAFASLSM
;
A
#
# COMPACT_ATOMS: atom_id res chain seq x y z
N MET A 1 13.74 -13.12 -2.48
CA MET A 1 12.85 -12.18 -1.78
C MET A 1 12.93 -12.50 -0.30
N SER A 2 13.01 -11.47 0.55
CA SER A 2 13.05 -11.65 2.02
C SER A 2 11.64 -12.03 2.49
N GLU A 3 11.50 -13.05 3.34
CA GLU A 3 10.18 -13.43 3.92
C GLU A 3 9.50 -12.23 4.61
N LYS A 4 10.28 -11.31 5.18
CA LYS A 4 9.76 -10.07 5.79
C LYS A 4 9.18 -9.11 4.75
N LEU A 5 9.83 -8.98 3.60
CA LEU A 5 9.38 -8.12 2.52
C LEU A 5 8.02 -8.60 1.97
N ASP A 6 7.88 -9.90 1.75
CA ASP A 6 6.63 -10.49 1.23
C ASP A 6 5.49 -10.38 2.23
N LYS A 7 5.77 -10.64 3.52
CA LYS A 7 4.80 -10.42 4.60
C LYS A 7 4.38 -8.96 4.70
N GLY A 8 5.34 -8.02 4.64
CA GLY A 8 5.08 -6.60 4.68
C GLY A 8 4.19 -6.13 3.53
N LYS A 9 4.48 -6.59 2.30
CA LYS A 9 3.66 -6.30 1.11
C LYS A 9 2.22 -6.80 1.29
N ALA A 10 2.03 -8.03 1.75
CA ALA A 10 0.70 -8.59 2.00
C ALA A 10 -0.08 -7.76 3.04
N MET A 11 0.57 -7.36 4.14
CA MET A 11 -0.06 -6.53 5.17
C MET A 11 -0.41 -5.13 4.65
N LEU A 12 0.45 -4.52 3.83
CA LEU A 12 0.20 -3.22 3.21
C LEU A 12 -0.95 -3.29 2.20
N GLU A 13 -1.02 -4.36 1.43
CA GLU A 13 -2.12 -4.65 0.50
C GLU A 13 -3.45 -4.75 1.25
N GLU A 14 -3.52 -5.51 2.35
CA GLU A 14 -4.74 -5.61 3.16
C GLU A 14 -5.21 -4.24 3.67
N VAL A 15 -4.28 -3.40 4.13
CA VAL A 15 -4.60 -2.03 4.57
C VAL A 15 -5.13 -1.19 3.42
N ALA A 16 -4.47 -1.22 2.27
CA ALA A 16 -4.89 -0.46 1.09
C ALA A 16 -6.25 -0.91 0.56
N LEU A 17 -6.51 -2.22 0.52
CA LEU A 17 -7.82 -2.79 0.16
C LEU A 17 -8.91 -2.39 1.17
N GLY A 18 -8.57 -2.30 2.46
CA GLY A 18 -9.47 -1.77 3.49
C GLY A 18 -9.90 -0.33 3.20
N TYR A 19 -8.95 0.54 2.83
CA TYR A 19 -9.27 1.91 2.40
C TYR A 19 -10.07 1.94 1.10
N ALA A 20 -9.69 1.17 0.08
CA ALA A 20 -10.42 1.08 -1.18
C ALA A 20 -11.89 0.70 -0.96
N LYS A 21 -12.14 -0.34 -0.14
CA LYS A 21 -13.48 -0.78 0.23
C LYS A 21 -14.27 0.29 0.97
N GLY A 22 -13.61 1.06 1.85
CA GLY A 22 -14.22 2.20 2.53
C GLY A 22 -14.70 3.31 1.58
N HIS A 23 -14.08 3.41 0.40
CA HIS A 23 -14.49 4.30 -0.69
C HIS A 23 -15.41 3.63 -1.73
N GLY A 24 -15.83 2.38 -1.51
CA GLY A 24 -16.68 1.63 -2.43
C GLY A 24 -15.97 1.07 -3.66
N LEU A 25 -14.64 1.05 -3.67
CA LEU A 25 -13.81 0.58 -4.79
C LEU A 25 -13.48 -0.91 -4.63
N THR A 26 -13.32 -1.59 -5.77
CA THR A 26 -12.83 -2.99 -5.83
C THR A 26 -11.65 -3.10 -6.80
N PRO A 27 -10.48 -2.52 -6.46
CA PRO A 27 -9.35 -2.46 -7.36
C PRO A 27 -8.60 -3.79 -7.45
N ALA A 28 -7.99 -4.04 -8.61
CA ALA A 28 -6.90 -4.99 -8.73
C ALA A 28 -5.63 -4.40 -8.08
N VAL A 29 -4.82 -5.27 -7.48
CA VAL A 29 -3.57 -4.89 -6.80
C VAL A 29 -2.38 -5.41 -7.58
N GLU A 30 -1.41 -4.53 -7.80
CA GLU A 30 -0.13 -4.84 -8.43
C GLU A 30 1.03 -4.23 -7.63
N TRP A 31 2.12 -4.98 -7.55
CA TRP A 31 3.40 -4.49 -7.01
C TRP A 31 4.40 -4.34 -8.16
N GLU A 32 4.98 -3.15 -8.29
CA GLU A 32 6.03 -2.86 -9.28
C GLU A 32 7.36 -2.58 -8.56
N ASP A 33 8.43 -3.24 -9.01
CA ASP A 33 9.79 -3.00 -8.54
C ASP A 33 10.43 -1.87 -9.36
N LEU A 34 10.68 -0.72 -8.72
CA LEU A 34 11.31 0.44 -9.35
C LEU A 34 12.83 0.50 -9.05
N GLY A 35 13.41 -0.57 -8.52
CA GLY A 35 14.83 -0.72 -8.21
C GLY A 35 15.22 -0.22 -6.82
N PHE A 36 14.85 1.02 -6.47
CA PHE A 36 15.12 1.61 -5.15
C PHE A 36 13.89 1.64 -4.23
N GLU A 37 12.71 1.44 -4.82
CA GLU A 37 11.43 1.46 -4.13
C GLU A 37 10.47 0.44 -4.76
N TRP A 38 9.45 0.08 -4.02
CA TRP A 38 8.35 -0.76 -4.45
C TRP A 38 7.08 0.08 -4.55
N MET A 39 6.43 0.05 -5.70
CA MET A 39 5.17 0.76 -5.93
C MET A 39 4.00 -0.20 -5.76
N LEU A 40 3.12 0.11 -4.81
CA LEU A 40 1.80 -0.49 -4.73
C LEU A 40 0.84 0.28 -5.64
N ARG A 41 0.29 -0.41 -6.64
CA ARG A 41 -0.73 0.12 -7.54
C ARG A 41 -2.05 -0.56 -7.25
N LEU A 42 -3.09 0.24 -6.99
CA LEU A 42 -4.47 -0.22 -6.93
C LEU A 42 -5.24 0.45 -8.06
N SER A 43 -5.86 -0.33 -8.94
CA SER A 43 -6.63 0.23 -10.04
C SER A 43 -7.94 -0.52 -10.29
N ASP A 44 -8.99 0.24 -10.58
CA ASP A 44 -10.23 -0.26 -11.18
C ASP A 44 -10.49 0.47 -12.51
N ASP A 45 -11.68 0.33 -13.08
CA ASP A 45 -12.05 0.91 -14.37
C ASP A 45 -12.00 2.46 -14.38
N ASP A 46 -12.17 3.10 -13.21
CA ASP A 46 -12.32 4.55 -13.08
C ASP A 46 -11.19 5.23 -12.31
N HIS A 47 -10.44 4.49 -11.47
CA HIS A 47 -9.47 5.03 -10.53
C HIS A 47 -8.14 4.28 -10.57
N THR A 48 -7.06 5.00 -10.32
CA THR A 48 -5.74 4.41 -10.08
C THR A 48 -5.07 5.13 -8.91
N VAL A 49 -4.79 4.38 -7.85
CA VAL A 49 -4.02 4.81 -6.67
C VAL A 49 -2.63 4.20 -6.74
N ARG A 50 -1.62 5.00 -6.43
CA ARG A 50 -0.22 4.59 -6.40
C ARG A 50 0.42 5.01 -5.10
N VAL A 51 1.09 4.09 -4.43
CA VAL A 51 1.79 4.34 -3.16
C VAL A 51 3.17 3.69 -3.22
N GLY A 52 4.22 4.51 -3.24
CA GLY A 52 5.61 4.03 -3.24
C GLY A 52 6.09 3.76 -1.81
N PHE A 53 6.84 2.68 -1.60
CA PHE A 53 7.41 2.28 -0.32
C PHE A 53 8.88 1.92 -0.48
N SER A 54 9.71 2.28 0.49
CA SER A 54 11.08 1.75 0.54
C SER A 54 11.08 0.28 1.00
N PRO A 55 12.08 -0.54 0.63
CA PRO A 55 12.18 -1.92 1.11
C PRO A 55 12.18 -2.01 2.64
N ASP A 56 12.91 -1.12 3.31
CA ASP A 56 12.97 -1.04 4.77
C ASP A 56 11.57 -0.74 5.36
N GLU A 57 10.85 0.23 4.80
CA GLU A 57 9.48 0.58 5.22
C GLU A 57 8.54 -0.64 5.16
N ILE A 58 8.65 -1.46 4.10
CA ILE A 58 7.87 -2.69 3.96
C ILE A 58 8.26 -3.72 5.02
N GLU A 59 9.56 -3.95 5.22
CA GLU A 59 10.05 -4.93 6.19
C GLU A 59 9.71 -4.53 7.63
N PHE A 60 9.83 -3.25 7.99
CA PHE A 60 9.39 -2.73 9.29
C PHE A 60 7.88 -2.89 9.49
N PHE A 61 7.08 -2.69 8.44
CA PHE A 61 5.64 -2.86 8.52
C PHE A 61 5.24 -4.29 8.93
N ALA A 62 6.02 -5.28 8.49
CA ALA A 62 5.81 -6.69 8.80
C ALA A 62 6.00 -7.03 10.30
N GLU A 63 6.63 -6.16 11.08
CA GLU A 63 6.88 -6.32 12.52
C GLU A 63 5.74 -5.76 13.40
N ASP A 64 4.68 -5.20 12.80
CA ASP A 64 3.51 -4.60 13.48
C ASP A 64 3.87 -3.59 14.59
N LEU A 65 4.87 -2.75 14.30
CA LEU A 65 5.36 -1.75 15.24
C LEU A 65 4.44 -0.50 15.28
N PRO A 66 4.45 0.28 16.38
CA PRO A 66 3.71 1.55 16.46
C PRO A 66 4.06 2.56 15.36
N GLU A 67 5.27 2.46 14.79
CA GLU A 67 5.80 3.28 13.69
C GLU A 67 5.02 3.09 12.38
N ASN A 68 4.23 2.00 12.26
CA ASN A 68 3.36 1.73 11.12
C ASN A 68 2.25 2.77 10.90
N LYS A 69 2.04 3.67 11.87
CA LYS A 69 1.04 4.74 11.78
C LYS A 69 1.31 5.66 10.59
N GLU A 70 2.57 6.03 10.33
CA GLU A 70 2.92 6.92 9.22
C GLU A 70 2.63 6.27 7.86
N THR A 71 3.02 5.01 7.71
CA THR A 71 2.75 4.20 6.50
C THR A 71 1.24 4.02 6.27
N LYS A 72 0.44 3.76 7.32
CA LYS A 72 -1.03 3.72 7.21
C LYS A 72 -1.61 5.08 6.81
N MET A 73 -1.08 6.19 7.33
CA MET A 73 -1.50 7.54 6.93
C MET A 73 -1.15 7.85 5.47
N LYS A 74 0.01 7.40 4.99
CA LYS A 74 0.43 7.55 3.59
C LYS A 74 -0.56 6.88 2.65
N ILE A 75 -0.96 5.64 2.94
CA ILE A 75 -2.01 4.93 2.19
C ILE A 75 -3.32 5.73 2.25
N ARG A 76 -3.79 6.10 3.45
CA ARG A 76 -5.03 6.87 3.62
C ARG A 76 -5.04 8.16 2.78
N ASN A 77 -3.93 8.90 2.78
CA ASN A 77 -3.83 10.17 2.04
C ASN A 77 -3.89 9.96 0.53
N ALA A 78 -3.38 8.84 0.02
CA ALA A 78 -3.48 8.48 -1.40
C ALA A 78 -4.92 8.17 -1.83
N PHE A 79 -5.75 7.61 -0.94
CA PHE A 79 -7.19 7.45 -1.19
C PHE A 79 -7.97 8.77 -0.99
N ALA A 80 -7.56 9.62 -0.05
CA ALA A 80 -8.18 10.92 0.15
C ALA A 80 -8.07 11.83 -1.10
N SER A 81 -7.01 11.68 -1.89
CA SER A 81 -6.89 12.39 -3.18
C SER A 81 -7.86 11.91 -4.27
N LEU A 82 -8.55 10.78 -4.09
CA LEU A 82 -9.59 10.34 -5.02
C LEU A 82 -10.93 11.05 -4.79
N SER A 83 -11.11 11.74 -3.67
CA SER A 83 -12.31 12.53 -3.41
C SER A 83 -12.19 13.92 -4.04
N MET A 84 -12.44 14.01 -5.35
CA MET A 84 -12.78 15.27 -6.04
C MET A 84 -13.75 15.04 -7.19
#